data_AF-A0A2S2QCW9-F1
#
_entry.id   AF-A0A2S2QCW9-F1
#
_cell.length_a   1.000
_cell.length_b   1.000
_cell.length_c   1.000
_cell.angle_alpha   90.00
_cell.angle_beta   90.00
_cell.angle_gamma   90.00
#
_symmetry.space_group_name_H-M   'P 1'
#
loop_
_entity.id
_entity.type
_entity.pdbx_description
1 polymer ?
#
loop_
_entity_poly.entity_id
_entity_poly.type
_entity_poly.pdbx_seq_one_letter_code
_entity_poly.pdbx_strand_id
1 'polypeptide(L)'
;ISEVWPLAQLKGCRFHLGQSWWRKIQQLGLSNEFKNNDSEIGQTLKLFFGLSLLSPKEVNDCFTNDLMSLKPINGKLEEFFDYILENYIENDSLFPPSMWAEYTSSIERTTNCCESFRSKFNSCFYSAHPNIFQFMNVLKEIQIETYVKL
;
A
#
# COMPACT_ATOMS: atom_id res chain seq x y z
N ILE A 1 9.48 -15.95 7.57
CA ILE A 1 9.84 -16.03 6.12
C ILE A 1 11.33 -16.21 5.97
N SER A 2 12.15 -15.31 6.51
CA SER A 2 13.62 -15.37 6.40
C SER A 2 14.25 -16.63 7.00
N GLU A 3 13.61 -17.26 8.00
CA GLU A 3 14.05 -18.55 8.57
C GLU A 3 13.96 -19.71 7.58
N VAL A 4 12.95 -19.71 6.71
CA VAL A 4 12.68 -20.80 5.74
C VAL A 4 13.21 -20.45 4.35
N TRP A 5 13.19 -19.17 3.97
CA TRP A 5 13.69 -18.65 2.69
C TRP A 5 14.63 -17.46 2.94
N PRO A 6 15.90 -17.72 3.29
CA PRO A 6 16.85 -16.66 3.65
C PRO A 6 17.26 -15.77 2.46
N LEU A 7 17.10 -16.28 1.23
CA LEU A 7 17.40 -15.52 0.00
C LEU A 7 16.20 -14.75 -0.55
N ALA A 8 14.99 -14.96 0.00
CA ALA A 8 13.81 -14.26 -0.47
C ALA A 8 13.85 -12.79 -0.04
N GLN A 9 13.67 -11.90 -1.01
CA GLN A 9 13.51 -10.47 -0.72
C GLN A 9 12.06 -10.17 -0.41
N LEU A 10 11.81 -9.72 0.82
CA LEU A 10 10.50 -9.23 1.24
C LEU A 10 10.24 -7.85 0.64
N LYS A 11 9.19 -7.75 -0.16
CA LYS A 11 8.74 -6.52 -0.79
C LYS A 11 7.32 -6.21 -0.35
N GLY A 12 7.12 -5.00 0.16
CA GLY A 12 5.81 -4.45 0.49
C GLY A 12 4.99 -4.19 -0.78
N CYS A 13 3.68 -4.36 -0.65
CA CYS A 13 2.72 -4.09 -1.71
C CYS A 13 2.34 -2.60 -1.72
N ARG A 14 2.44 -1.96 -2.90
CA ARG A 14 2.14 -0.53 -3.06
C ARG A 14 0.68 -0.19 -2.75
N PHE A 15 -0.25 -1.08 -3.10
CA PHE A 15 -1.66 -0.89 -2.77
C PHE A 15 -1.88 -0.85 -1.26
N HIS A 16 -1.36 -1.83 -0.52
CA HIS A 16 -1.50 -1.88 0.94
C HIS A 16 -0.78 -0.74 1.65
N LEU A 17 0.38 -0.31 1.13
CA LEU A 17 1.06 0.90 1.60
C LEU A 17 0.16 2.13 1.48
N GLY A 18 -0.38 2.36 0.27
CA GLY A 18 -1.30 3.47 0.03
C GLY A 18 -2.56 3.40 0.90
N GLN A 19 -3.12 2.20 1.11
CA GLN A 19 -4.25 2.01 2.02
C GLN A 19 -3.88 2.33 3.47
N SER A 20 -2.68 1.96 3.94
CA SER A 20 -2.21 2.30 5.29
C SER A 20 -2.14 3.82 5.48
N TRP A 21 -1.48 4.52 4.56
CA TRP A 21 -1.34 5.97 4.61
C TRP A 21 -2.71 6.67 4.51
N TRP A 22 -3.58 6.19 3.63
CA TRP A 22 -4.95 6.70 3.52
C TRP A 22 -5.74 6.55 4.82
N ARG A 23 -5.65 5.40 5.49
CA ARG A 23 -6.31 5.20 6.80
C ARG A 23 -5.78 6.16 7.86
N LYS A 24 -4.47 6.43 7.89
CA LYS A 24 -3.89 7.42 8.81
C LYS A 24 -4.42 8.83 8.51
N ILE A 25 -4.47 9.23 7.24
CA ILE A 25 -5.08 10.51 6.80
C ILE A 25 -6.53 10.62 7.28
N GLN A 26 -7.31 9.55 7.14
CA GLN A 26 -8.69 9.49 7.63
C GLN A 26 -8.77 9.63 9.15
N GLN A 27 -7.93 8.90 9.89
CA GLN A 27 -7.88 8.92 11.35
C GLN A 27 -7.58 10.31 11.90
N LEU A 28 -6.71 11.07 11.24
CA LEU A 28 -6.36 12.44 11.62
C LEU A 28 -7.44 13.46 11.18
N GLY A 29 -8.48 13.03 10.46
CA GLY A 29 -9.54 13.91 9.95
C GLY A 29 -9.10 14.78 8.78
N LEU A 30 -8.06 14.38 8.04
CA LEU A 30 -7.52 15.10 6.88
C LEU A 30 -8.18 14.69 5.55
N SER A 31 -9.22 13.86 5.58
CA SER A 31 -9.87 13.35 4.37
C SER A 31 -10.45 14.44 3.46
N ASN A 32 -11.01 15.50 4.04
CA ASN A 32 -11.57 16.60 3.25
C ASN A 32 -10.48 17.42 2.57
N GLU A 33 -9.38 17.69 3.27
CA GLU A 33 -8.19 18.33 2.71
C GLU A 33 -7.65 17.51 1.54
N PHE A 34 -7.44 16.20 1.74
CA PHE A 34 -6.94 15.32 0.70
C PHE A 34 -7.81 15.31 -0.57
N LYS A 35 -9.14 15.30 -0.40
CA LYS A 35 -10.09 15.29 -1.53
C LYS A 35 -10.20 16.63 -2.24
N ASN A 36 -9.89 17.73 -1.55
CA ASN A 36 -9.86 19.05 -2.14
C ASN A 36 -8.60 19.21 -3.01
N ASN A 37 -8.75 19.61 -4.28
CA ASN A 37 -7.62 19.82 -5.17
C ASN A 37 -6.92 21.16 -4.94
N ASP A 38 -7.61 22.12 -4.34
CA ASP A 38 -7.09 23.45 -4.04
C ASP A 38 -6.49 23.53 -2.62
N SER A 39 -6.57 22.45 -1.84
CA SER A 39 -5.97 22.38 -0.50
C SER A 39 -4.47 22.14 -0.60
N GLU A 40 -3.68 23.07 -0.05
CA GLU A 40 -2.23 22.92 0.07
C GLU A 40 -1.86 21.68 0.91
N ILE A 41 -2.54 21.47 2.04
CA ILE A 41 -2.40 20.27 2.87
C ILE A 41 -2.71 19.02 2.04
N GLY A 42 -3.81 19.05 1.28
CA GLY A 42 -4.21 17.95 0.42
C GLY A 42 -3.18 17.63 -0.67
N GLN A 43 -2.57 18.65 -1.27
CA GLN A 43 -1.51 18.51 -2.25
C GLN A 43 -0.25 17.91 -1.61
N THR A 44 0.18 18.40 -0.44
CA THR A 44 1.31 17.82 0.32
C THR A 44 1.07 16.34 0.61
N LEU A 45 -0.12 15.97 1.11
CA LEU A 45 -0.47 14.57 1.39
C LEU A 45 -0.41 13.68 0.13
N LYS A 46 -0.80 14.20 -1.04
CA LYS A 46 -0.73 13.45 -2.31
C LYS A 46 0.71 13.17 -2.73
N LEU A 47 1.65 14.09 -2.45
CA LEU A 47 3.07 13.90 -2.78
C LEU A 47 3.69 12.67 -2.09
N PHE A 48 3.25 12.35 -0.86
CA PHE A 48 3.71 11.14 -0.16
C PHE A 48 3.50 9.86 -0.96
N PHE A 49 2.38 9.73 -1.68
CA PHE A 49 2.10 8.57 -2.52
C PHE A 49 3.10 8.42 -3.69
N GLY A 50 3.76 9.52 -4.07
CA GLY A 50 4.87 9.56 -5.01
C GLY A 50 6.18 8.98 -4.47
N LEU A 51 6.42 9.01 -3.15
CA LEU A 51 7.66 8.48 -2.55
C LEU A 51 7.89 7.00 -2.89
N SER A 52 6.80 6.24 -3.05
CA SER A 52 6.87 4.82 -3.44
C SER A 52 7.51 4.58 -4.80
N LEU A 53 7.61 5.60 -5.64
CA LEU A 53 8.18 5.57 -6.99
C LEU A 53 9.66 5.97 -7.03
N LEU A 54 10.24 6.41 -5.91
CA LEU A 54 11.65 6.75 -5.81
C LEU A 54 12.50 5.50 -5.59
N SER A 55 13.82 5.61 -5.82
CA SER A 55 14.72 4.58 -5.31
C SER A 55 14.75 4.66 -3.78
N PRO A 56 14.91 3.52 -3.06
CA PRO A 56 14.95 3.52 -1.60
C PRO A 56 15.95 4.49 -0.97
N LYS A 57 17.06 4.79 -1.68
CA LYS A 57 18.12 5.67 -1.19
C LYS A 57 17.72 7.16 -1.23
N GLU A 58 16.85 7.53 -2.17
CA GLU A 58 16.42 8.91 -2.38
C GLU A 58 15.22 9.29 -1.49
N VAL A 59 14.55 8.31 -0.88
CA VAL A 59 13.33 8.56 -0.08
C VAL A 59 13.60 9.50 1.09
N ASN A 60 14.67 9.26 1.85
CA ASN A 60 14.99 10.08 3.01
C ASN A 60 15.33 11.51 2.58
N ASP A 61 16.22 11.67 1.60
CA ASP A 61 16.61 12.97 1.06
C ASP A 61 15.40 13.75 0.52
N CYS A 62 14.49 13.11 -0.22
CA CYS A 62 13.29 13.75 -0.73
C CYS A 62 12.34 14.16 0.41
N PHE A 63 12.18 13.30 1.42
CA PHE A 63 11.36 13.61 2.58
C PHE A 63 11.89 14.83 3.36
N THR A 64 13.20 14.88 3.63
CA THR A 64 13.80 15.96 4.43
C THR A 64 13.99 17.25 3.64
N ASN A 65 14.40 17.18 2.38
CA ASN A 65 14.77 18.36 1.61
C ASN A 65 13.59 18.95 0.84
N ASP A 66 12.70 18.11 0.32
CA ASP A 66 11.57 18.56 -0.51
C ASP A 66 10.28 18.66 0.30
N LEU A 67 9.84 17.58 0.94
CA LEU A 67 8.53 17.54 1.60
C LEU A 67 8.46 18.39 2.86
N MET A 68 9.48 18.35 3.72
CA MET A 68 9.51 19.18 4.93
C MET A 68 9.58 20.67 4.61
N SER A 69 10.26 21.06 3.53
CA SER A 69 10.37 22.46 3.10
C SER A 69 9.04 23.02 2.59
N LEU A 70 8.16 22.16 2.05
CA LEU A 70 6.86 22.52 1.50
C LEU A 70 5.70 22.31 2.50
N LYS A 71 6.01 21.99 3.76
CA LYS A 71 5.01 21.62 4.76
C LYS A 71 4.25 22.85 5.28
N PRO A 72 2.93 22.97 5.03
CA PRO A 72 2.11 24.02 5.63
C PRO A 72 2.00 23.82 7.14
N ILE A 73 1.85 24.92 7.89
CA ILE A 73 1.69 24.87 9.35
C ILE A 73 0.33 24.24 9.68
N ASN A 74 0.34 23.01 10.17
CA ASN A 74 -0.86 22.29 10.57
C ASN A 74 -0.50 21.11 11.49
N GLY A 75 -1.01 21.11 12.73
CA GLY A 75 -0.66 20.08 13.72
C GLY A 75 -1.05 18.65 13.30
N LYS A 76 -2.17 18.48 12.58
CA LYS A 76 -2.56 17.14 12.08
C LYS A 76 -1.65 16.66 10.97
N LEU A 77 -1.18 17.58 10.12
CA LEU A 77 -0.21 17.25 9.10
C LEU A 77 1.15 16.92 9.72
N GLU A 78 1.55 17.63 10.78
CA GLU A 78 2.73 17.29 11.59
C GLU A 78 2.65 15.85 12.11
N GLU A 79 1.53 15.48 12.76
CA GLU A 79 1.31 14.10 13.23
C GLU A 79 1.36 13.05 12.10
N PHE A 80 0.98 13.42 10.87
CA PHE A 80 1.10 12.53 9.72
C PHE A 80 2.56 12.36 9.28
N PHE A 81 3.33 13.46 9.23
CA PHE A 81 4.75 13.42 8.89
C PHE A 81 5.54 12.57 9.90
N ASP A 82 5.30 12.77 11.19
CA ASP A 82 5.96 12.01 12.26
C ASP A 82 5.64 10.51 12.14
N TYR A 83 4.36 10.18 11.92
CA TYR A 83 3.95 8.80 11.66
C TYR A 83 4.68 8.17 10.47
N ILE A 84 4.84 8.89 9.36
CA ILE A 84 5.55 8.37 8.19
C ILE A 84 7.04 8.19 8.48
N LEU A 85 7.65 9.17 9.15
CA LEU A 85 9.06 9.13 9.52
C LEU A 85 9.37 7.88 10.36
N GLU A 86 8.68 7.74 11.49
CA GLU A 86 8.87 6.66 12.47
C GLU A 86 8.59 5.25 11.88
N ASN A 87 7.54 5.12 11.08
CA ASN A 87 7.06 3.79 10.65
C ASN A 87 7.61 3.34 9.29
N TYR A 88 8.09 4.27 8.45
CA TYR A 88 8.43 3.97 7.07
C TYR A 88 9.78 4.49 6.56
N ILE A 89 10.43 5.45 7.24
CA ILE A 89 11.64 6.12 6.73
C ILE A 89 12.86 5.92 7.63
N GLU A 90 12.70 6.02 8.95
CA GLU A 90 13.81 5.88 9.89
C GLU A 90 14.50 4.52 9.76
N ASN A 91 15.78 4.45 10.17
CA ASN A 91 16.59 3.25 10.00
C ASN A 91 16.05 2.05 10.79
N ASP A 92 15.39 2.30 11.91
CA ASP A 92 14.73 1.33 12.79
C ASP A 92 13.22 1.22 12.53
N SER A 93 12.73 1.85 11.46
CA SER A 93 11.33 1.75 11.05
C SER A 93 10.93 0.30 10.77
N LEU A 94 9.68 -0.04 11.12
CA LEU A 94 9.12 -1.37 10.90
C LEU A 94 9.06 -1.74 9.41
N PHE A 95 8.93 -0.74 8.54
CA PHE A 95 8.80 -0.90 7.10
C PHE A 95 9.77 0.05 6.37
N PRO A 96 11.08 -0.26 6.31
CA PRO A 96 12.06 0.66 5.74
C PRO A 96 11.85 0.86 4.23
N PRO A 97 12.37 1.96 3.63
CA PRO A 97 12.16 2.26 2.20
C PRO A 97 12.56 1.14 1.25
N SER A 98 13.57 0.34 1.60
CA SER A 98 14.02 -0.82 0.80
C SER A 98 12.93 -1.89 0.62
N MET A 99 11.96 -1.94 1.53
CA MET A 99 10.81 -2.83 1.48
C MET A 99 9.72 -2.31 0.54
N TRP A 100 9.48 -1.00 0.44
CA TRP A 100 8.26 -0.48 -0.20
C TRP A 100 8.48 0.56 -1.32
N ALA A 101 9.60 1.25 -1.37
CA ALA A 101 9.97 2.16 -2.44
C ALA A 101 10.73 1.40 -3.54
N GLU A 102 10.45 1.71 -4.80
CA GLU A 102 11.23 1.19 -5.92
C GLU A 102 11.00 2.02 -7.17
N TYR A 103 12.09 2.44 -7.79
CA TYR A 103 12.09 3.06 -9.10
C TYR A 103 11.94 1.99 -10.17
N THR A 104 10.71 1.58 -10.45
CA THR A 104 10.41 0.57 -11.48
C THR A 104 9.20 0.97 -12.31
N SER A 105 9.27 0.69 -13.61
CA SER A 105 8.14 0.74 -14.54
C SER A 105 7.26 -0.51 -14.48
N SER A 106 7.65 -1.52 -13.68
CA SER A 106 6.99 -2.81 -13.63
C SER A 106 5.69 -2.79 -12.82
N ILE A 107 4.69 -3.51 -13.34
CA ILE A 107 3.36 -3.74 -12.76
C ILE A 107 3.43 -4.76 -11.60
N GLU A 108 4.60 -5.37 -11.36
CA GLU A 108 4.84 -6.45 -10.37
C GLU A 108 4.48 -6.10 -8.91
N ARG A 109 4.33 -4.81 -8.58
CA ARG A 109 3.87 -4.38 -7.24
C ARG A 109 2.38 -4.07 -7.16
N THR A 110 1.65 -4.27 -8.26
CA THR A 110 0.18 -4.20 -8.26
C THR A 110 -0.37 -5.57 -7.88
N THR A 111 -1.19 -5.62 -6.84
CA THR A 111 -1.93 -6.81 -6.44
C THR A 111 -3.12 -7.10 -7.35
N ASN A 112 -3.19 -6.46 -8.53
CA ASN A 112 -4.30 -6.55 -9.47
C ASN A 112 -4.69 -8.00 -9.79
N CYS A 113 -3.71 -8.90 -9.98
CA CYS A 113 -4.00 -10.31 -10.21
C CYS A 113 -4.61 -11.00 -8.97
N CYS A 114 -4.02 -10.78 -7.80
CA CYS A 114 -4.51 -11.36 -6.55
C CYS A 114 -5.88 -10.80 -6.13
N GLU A 115 -6.11 -9.50 -6.33
CA GLU A 115 -7.37 -8.81 -6.07
C GLU A 115 -8.44 -9.18 -7.10
N SER A 116 -8.08 -9.30 -8.37
CA SER A 116 -8.97 -9.81 -9.42
C SER A 116 -9.39 -11.24 -9.09
N PHE A 117 -8.45 -12.10 -8.70
CA PHE A 117 -8.77 -13.44 -8.22
C PHE A 117 -9.68 -13.39 -6.99
N ARG A 118 -9.35 -12.60 -5.96
CA ARG A 118 -10.16 -12.49 -4.74
C ARG A 118 -11.56 -11.95 -5.03
N SER A 119 -11.69 -10.97 -5.91
CA SER A 119 -12.96 -10.40 -6.35
C SER A 119 -13.81 -11.43 -7.08
N LYS A 120 -13.23 -12.11 -8.08
CA LYS A 120 -13.88 -13.22 -8.80
C LYS A 120 -14.29 -14.32 -7.82
N PHE A 121 -13.39 -14.74 -6.95
CA PHE A 121 -13.65 -15.80 -5.97
C PHE A 121 -14.78 -15.43 -5.02
N ASN A 122 -14.77 -14.21 -4.47
CA ASN A 122 -15.84 -13.73 -3.60
C ASN A 122 -17.19 -13.64 -4.35
N SER A 123 -17.19 -13.28 -5.63
CA SER A 123 -18.41 -13.21 -6.45
C SER A 123 -19.09 -14.57 -6.67
N CYS A 124 -18.36 -15.68 -6.48
CA CYS A 124 -18.92 -17.03 -6.53
C CYS A 124 -19.78 -17.38 -5.30
N PHE A 125 -19.82 -16.52 -4.27
CA PHE A 125 -20.55 -16.76 -3.03
C PHE A 125 -21.63 -15.69 -2.80
N TYR A 126 -22.81 -16.12 -2.34
CA TYR A 126 -23.90 -15.22 -1.91
C TYR A 126 -23.79 -14.79 -0.44
N SER A 127 -22.80 -15.29 0.29
CA SER A 127 -22.56 -15.03 1.72
C SER A 127 -21.07 -14.83 1.97
N ALA A 128 -20.73 -13.96 2.93
CA ALA A 128 -19.36 -13.80 3.42
C ALA A 128 -18.83 -15.06 4.12
N HIS A 129 -19.73 -15.94 4.58
CA HIS A 129 -19.42 -17.18 5.28
C HIS A 129 -20.21 -18.34 4.64
N PRO A 130 -19.81 -18.83 3.46
CA PRO A 130 -20.44 -19.98 2.83
C PRO A 130 -20.21 -21.26 3.64
N ASN A 131 -21.08 -22.25 3.47
CA ASN A 131 -20.82 -23.55 4.11
C ASN A 131 -19.58 -24.22 3.47
N ILE A 132 -18.90 -25.09 4.23
CA ILE A 132 -17.65 -25.70 3.75
C ILE A 132 -17.82 -26.53 2.48
N PHE A 133 -18.98 -27.15 2.25
CA PHE A 133 -19.25 -27.93 1.04
C PHE A 133 -19.41 -27.04 -0.20
N GLN A 134 -20.11 -25.91 -0.06
CA GLN A 134 -20.23 -24.88 -1.11
C GLN A 134 -18.87 -24.29 -1.44
N PHE A 135 -18.07 -23.99 -0.41
CA PHE A 135 -16.70 -23.53 -0.58
C PHE A 135 -15.85 -24.54 -1.35
N MET A 136 -15.90 -25.81 -0.98
CA MET A 136 -15.16 -26.88 -1.66
C MET A 136 -15.60 -27.08 -3.11
N ASN A 137 -16.88 -26.94 -3.42
CA ASN A 137 -17.39 -27.06 -4.79
C ASN A 137 -16.86 -25.92 -5.67
N VAL A 138 -16.96 -24.68 -5.21
CA VAL A 138 -16.43 -23.50 -5.92
C VAL A 138 -14.92 -23.60 -6.14
N LEU A 139 -14.17 -24.10 -5.15
CA LEU A 139 -12.73 -24.34 -5.31
C LEU A 139 -12.42 -25.35 -6.43
N LYS A 140 -13.18 -26.45 -6.50
CA LYS A 140 -13.02 -27.45 -7.57
C LYS A 140 -13.36 -26.87 -8.94
N GLU A 141 -14.42 -26.08 -9.05
CA GLU A 141 -14.80 -25.41 -10.31
C GLU A 141 -13.68 -24.49 -10.82
N ILE A 142 -13.12 -23.66 -9.94
CA ILE A 142 -12.00 -22.77 -10.29
C ILE A 142 -10.75 -23.55 -10.69
N GLN A 143 -10.47 -24.66 -10.01
CA GLN A 143 -9.38 -25.54 -10.35
C GLN A 143 -9.56 -26.11 -11.77
N ILE A 144 -10.76 -26.60 -12.09
CA ILE A 144 -11.10 -27.12 -13.43
C ILE A 144 -10.96 -26.02 -14.49
N GLU A 145 -11.54 -24.83 -14.27
CA GLU A 145 -11.41 -23.71 -15.20
C GLU A 145 -9.96 -23.32 -15.48
N THR A 146 -9.10 -23.41 -14.47
CA THR A 146 -7.68 -23.05 -14.59
C THR A 146 -6.92 -24.09 -15.41
N TYR A 147 -7.16 -25.39 -15.16
CA TYR A 147 -6.53 -26.46 -15.92
C TYR A 147 -6.96 -26.52 -17.38
N VAL A 148 -8.21 -26.19 -17.70
CA VAL A 148 -8.72 -26.19 -19.08
C VAL A 148 -8.14 -25.04 -19.92
N LYS A 149 -7.67 -23.97 -19.26
CA LYS A 149 -7.12 -22.77 -19.92
C LYS A 149 -5.60 -22.79 -20.08
N LEU A 150 -4.92 -23.80 -19.52
CA LEU A 150 -3.49 -24.08 -19.67
C LEU A 150 -3.27 -25.03 -20.85
#